data_AF-A0A535ADM6-F1
#
_entry.id   AF-A0A535ADM6-F1
#
_cell.length_a   1.000
_cell.length_b   1.000
_cell.length_c   1.000
_cell.angle_alpha   90.00
_cell.angle_beta   90.00
_cell.angle_gamma   90.00
#
_symmetry.space_group_name_H-M   'P 1'
#
loop_
_entity.id
_entity.type
_entity.pdbx_description
1 polymer ?
#
loop_
_entity_poly.entity_id
_entity_poly.type
_entity_poly.pdbx_seq_one_letter_code
_entity_poly.pdbx_strand_id
1 'polypeptide(L)' 'MRFGFWLPVFGGWLRNVDDEKMAATWEYQRDLAQRAEQTGWDVTLIAELNLNDIKGPEADCLEAWTTA' A
#
# COMPACT_ATOMS: atom_id res chain seq x y z
N MET A 1 -4.01 -23.32 2.19
CA MET A 1 -4.20 -22.08 2.99
C MET A 1 -3.95 -20.92 2.06
N ARG A 2 -4.79 -19.88 2.08
CA ARG A 2 -4.60 -18.69 1.23
C ARG A 2 -3.90 -17.60 2.03
N PHE A 3 -2.97 -16.89 1.42
CA PHE A 3 -2.23 -15.79 2.04
C PHE A 3 -2.52 -14.49 1.31
N GLY A 4 -2.77 -13.44 2.07
CA GLY A 4 -2.97 -12.10 1.55
C GLY A 4 -2.15 -11.07 2.30
N PHE A 5 -2.06 -9.89 1.71
CA PHE A 5 -1.33 -8.77 2.28
C PHE A 5 -2.14 -7.47 2.14
N TRP A 6 -1.75 -6.45 2.90
CA TRP A 6 -2.28 -5.11 2.75
C TRP A 6 -1.44 -4.36 1.72
N LEU A 7 -2.08 -3.69 0.77
CA LEU A 7 -1.39 -2.85 -0.19
C LEU A 7 -0.92 -1.55 0.51
N PRO A 8 0.37 -1.18 0.43
CA PRO A 8 0.95 -0.09 1.22
C PRO A 8 0.62 1.29 0.67
N VAL A 9 -0.66 1.66 0.77
CA VAL A 9 -1.20 2.93 0.29
C VAL A 9 -0.70 4.14 1.05
N PHE A 10 -0.20 3.97 2.28
CA PHE A 10 0.15 5.06 3.20
C PHE A 10 1.64 5.42 3.22
N GLY A 11 2.45 4.92 2.29
CA GLY A 11 3.88 5.23 2.29
C GLY A 11 4.69 4.45 3.34
N GLY A 12 4.15 3.33 3.83
CA GLY A 12 4.69 2.53 4.93
C GLY A 12 3.62 2.08 5.93
N TRP A 13 4.02 1.33 6.96
CA TRP A 13 3.13 0.78 7.99
C TRP A 13 3.45 1.27 9.41
N LEU A 14 4.62 1.84 9.61
CA LEU A 14 5.17 2.15 10.92
C LEU A 14 5.01 3.64 11.23
N ARG A 15 4.15 3.96 12.20
CA ARG A 15 3.92 5.35 12.64
C ARG A 15 5.17 6.03 13.23
N ASN A 16 6.09 5.24 13.77
CA ASN A 16 7.29 5.72 14.47
C ASN A 16 8.57 5.61 13.63
N VAL A 17 8.46 5.26 12.34
CA VAL A 17 9.60 5.19 11.41
C VAL A 17 9.27 6.08 10.22
N ASP A 18 10.08 7.09 9.96
CA ASP A 18 9.75 8.10 8.94
C ASP A 18 9.78 7.52 7.52
N ASP A 19 10.90 6.88 7.13
CA ASP A 19 11.09 6.33 5.78
C ASP A 19 11.28 4.81 5.79
N GLU A 20 10.30 4.10 5.22
CA GLU A 20 10.33 2.64 5.02
C GLU A 20 10.75 2.25 3.60
N LYS A 21 11.05 3.23 2.73
CA LYS A 21 11.32 3.04 1.30
C LYS A 21 10.16 2.38 0.56
N MET A 22 8.94 2.75 0.94
CA MET A 22 7.69 2.25 0.38
C MET A 22 6.90 3.43 -0.17
N ALA A 23 7.19 3.88 -1.39
CA ALA A 23 6.54 5.07 -1.94
C ALA A 23 5.01 4.85 -2.08
N ALA A 24 4.22 5.86 -1.68
CA ALA A 24 2.76 5.86 -1.84
C ALA A 24 2.33 6.20 -3.29
N THR A 25 2.93 5.54 -4.28
CA THR A 25 2.68 5.80 -5.71
C THR A 25 2.01 4.62 -6.39
N TRP A 26 1.36 4.89 -7.53
CA TRP A 26 0.76 3.86 -8.38
C TRP A 26 1.80 2.88 -8.90
N GLU A 27 2.95 3.36 -9.39
CA GLU A 27 3.99 2.52 -9.98
C GLU A 27 4.52 1.50 -8.97
N TYR A 28 4.81 1.94 -7.74
CA TYR A 28 5.30 1.07 -6.68
C TYR A 28 4.27 -0.02 -6.34
N GLN A 29 3.00 0.36 -6.20
CA GLN A 29 1.94 -0.57 -5.81
C GLN A 29 1.54 -1.54 -6.93
N ARG A 30 1.50 -1.08 -8.18
CA ARG A 30 1.31 -1.93 -9.37
C ARG A 30 2.39 -3.01 -9.44
N ASP A 31 3.66 -2.61 -9.34
CA ASP A 31 4.79 -3.54 -9.45
C ASP A 31 4.80 -4.53 -8.28
N LEU A 32 4.44 -4.08 -7.08
CA LEU A 32 4.27 -4.94 -5.91
C LEU A 32 3.13 -5.95 -6.09
N ALA A 33 1.96 -5.52 -6.55
CA ALA A 33 0.80 -6.39 -6.78
C ALA A 33 1.10 -7.46 -7.84
N GLN A 34 1.68 -7.07 -8.98
CA GLN A 34 2.09 -8.00 -10.03
C GLN A 34 3.12 -9.03 -9.52
N ARG A 35 4.08 -8.59 -8.69
CA ARG A 35 5.05 -9.50 -8.08
C ARG A 35 4.41 -10.43 -7.05
N ALA A 36 3.41 -9.95 -6.30
CA ALA A 36 2.68 -10.77 -5.34
C ALA A 36 1.94 -11.92 -6.04
N GLU A 37 1.28 -11.65 -7.18
CA GLU A 37 0.67 -12.69 -8.01
C GLU A 37 1.70 -13.74 -8.48
N GLN A 38 2.87 -13.29 -8.94
CA GLN A 38 3.96 -14.18 -9.40
C GLN A 38 4.59 -15.01 -8.27
N THR A 39 4.40 -14.62 -7.00
CA THR A 39 5.05 -15.26 -5.84
C THR A 39 4.07 -16.01 -4.92
N GLY A 40 2.81 -16.17 -5.36
CA GLY A 40 1.84 -17.05 -4.71
C GLY A 40 0.99 -16.39 -3.62
N TRP A 41 0.83 -15.07 -3.67
CA TRP A 41 -0.16 -14.36 -2.84
C TRP A 41 -1.53 -14.40 -3.49
N ASP A 42 -2.56 -14.73 -2.71
CA ASP A 42 -3.90 -15.03 -3.22
C ASP A 42 -4.85 -13.83 -3.26
N VAL A 43 -4.54 -12.78 -2.50
CA VAL A 43 -5.40 -11.60 -2.33
C VAL A 43 -4.60 -10.43 -1.77
N THR A 44 -4.96 -9.21 -2.19
CA THR A 44 -4.51 -7.98 -1.53
C THR A 44 -5.72 -7.17 -1.07
N LEU A 45 -5.58 -6.45 0.04
CA LEU A 45 -6.57 -5.50 0.55
C LEU A 45 -6.04 -4.08 0.40
N ILE A 46 -6.84 -3.22 -0.21
CA ILE A 46 -6.55 -1.79 -0.40
C ILE A 46 -7.42 -1.03 0.60
N ALA A 47 -6.79 -0.24 1.47
CA ALA A 47 -7.51 0.61 2.41
C ALA A 47 -8.06 1.85 1.70
N GLU A 48 -9.32 2.20 1.96
CA GLU A 48 -9.95 3.42 1.48
C GLU A 48 -10.05 4.43 2.63
N LEU A 49 -9.23 5.47 2.57
CA LEU A 49 -9.17 6.57 3.54
C LEU A 49 -8.82 7.86 2.78
N ASN A 50 -9.53 8.95 3.07
CA ASN A 50 -9.25 10.25 2.44
C ASN A 50 -7.96 10.91 2.95
N LEU A 51 -7.46 10.49 4.12
CA LEU A 51 -6.26 11.03 4.76
C LEU A 51 -5.40 9.90 5.30
N ASN A 52 -4.09 10.09 5.28
CA ASN A 52 -3.13 9.10 5.74
C ASN A 52 -3.10 9.02 7.29
N ASP A 53 -3.59 7.91 7.85
CA ASP A 53 -3.68 7.66 9.29
C ASP A 53 -2.41 6.99 9.90
N ILE A 54 -1.41 6.73 9.06
CA ILE A 54 -0.13 6.12 9.46
C ILE A 54 0.98 7.16 9.55
N LYS A 55 1.20 7.93 8.47
CA LYS A 55 2.23 8.96 8.34
C LYS A 55 1.73 10.38 8.63
N GLY A 56 0.41 10.53 8.82
CA GLY A 56 -0.24 11.80 9.14
C GLY A 56 -0.94 12.43 7.94
N PRO A 57 -1.92 13.32 8.16
CA PRO A 57 -2.87 13.77 7.14
C PRO A 57 -2.24 14.56 5.98
N GLU A 58 -1.04 15.10 6.16
CA GLU A 58 -0.29 15.85 5.13
C GLU A 58 0.65 14.94 4.30
N ALA A 59 0.79 13.66 4.68
CA ALA A 59 1.63 12.72 3.97
C ALA A 59 0.89 12.11 2.77
N ASP A 60 1.66 11.70 1.76
CA ASP A 60 1.11 11.06 0.57
C ASP A 60 0.32 9.79 0.95
N CYS A 61 -0.81 9.60 0.27
CA CYS A 61 -1.61 8.39 0.32
C CYS A 61 -2.09 8.07 -1.10
N LEU A 62 -1.89 6.83 -1.56
CA LEU A 62 -2.53 6.41 -2.79
C LEU A 62 -4.01 6.17 -2.53
N GLU A 63 -4.85 6.86 -3.30
CA GLU A 63 -6.29 6.74 -3.22
C GLU A 63 -6.75 5.43 -3.87
N ALA A 64 -7.66 4.69 -3.23
CA ALA A 64 -8.01 3.32 -3.62
C ALA A 64 -8.63 3.23 -5.03
N TRP A 65 -9.45 4.19 -5.45
CA TRP A 65 -10.07 4.23 -6.77
C TRP A 65 -9.07 4.50 -7.90
N THR A 66 -7.90 5.07 -7.59
CA THR A 66 -6.84 5.23 -8.60
C THR A 66 -6.19 3.91 -9.01
N THR A 67 -6.54 2.81 -8.33
CA THR A 67 -6.05 1.45 -8.61
C THR A 67 -7.00 0.60 -9.46
N ALA A 68 -8.19 1.11 -9.78
CA ALA A 68 -9.24 0.42 -10.52
C ALA A 68 -9.03 0.39 -12.06
#